data_AF-A0A8T5SHR5-F1
#
_entry.id   AF-A0A8T5SHR5-F1
#
_cell.length_a   1.000
_cell.length_b   1.000
_cell.length_c   1.000
_cell.angle_alpha   90.00
_cell.angle_beta   90.00
_cell.angle_gamma   90.00
#
_symmetry.space_group_name_H-M   'P 1'
#
loop_
_entity.id
_entity.type
_entity.pdbx_description
1 polymer ?
#
loop_
_entity_poly.entity_id
_entity_poly.type
_entity_poly.pdbx_seq_one_letter_code
_entity_poly.pdbx_strand_id
1 'polypeptide(L)'
;MSKDLRDVLDNIESSEKKTATLQAKVDKLTALVERQKRVVSEQEAIIESQKTKLSKMSDIPEDILELKELIGAQRQQLNEKELELEYAKGEIGQSQKELELIKKQIVPSQKKLEESYETIGNLRAEMAERTSELLLHKEARKGLENKVQELQAFTDKFKDEQVKIISEMEAKRLLETQELKSKLNQLDQILLDSKLVSTERDSEAKDAVSRFEQMRNKHEELINKVGELGDQNRVANAEIESLNKKIKEIQDFQKENVDKINYFDKLKPLMEKEVLFKTFLIVEEVGAITIDDLRAAIGTPIVVVKRNVQDLESAGLLETNEQGKIVVKQLGEN
;
A
#
# COMPACT_ATOMS: atom_id res chain seq x y z
N MET A 1 86.26 -224.35 8.26
CA MET A 1 87.52 -223.90 7.61
C MET A 1 87.14 -223.37 6.24
N SER A 2 87.47 -222.16 5.75
CA SER A 2 88.30 -221.02 6.21
C SER A 2 87.45 -219.82 6.66
N LYS A 3 88.10 -218.79 7.22
CA LYS A 3 87.52 -217.57 7.84
C LYS A 3 86.81 -216.61 6.85
N ASP A 4 86.93 -216.80 5.55
CA ASP A 4 86.57 -215.79 4.55
C ASP A 4 85.07 -215.67 4.25
N LEU A 5 84.24 -216.68 4.54
CA LEU A 5 82.80 -216.62 4.27
C LEU A 5 81.99 -215.89 5.34
N ARG A 6 82.53 -215.76 6.56
CA ARG A 6 81.81 -215.11 7.69
C ARG A 6 81.90 -213.59 7.61
N ASP A 7 83.05 -213.05 7.23
CA ASP A 7 83.27 -211.60 7.05
C ASP A 7 82.52 -211.02 5.84
N VAL A 8 82.22 -211.84 4.81
CA VAL A 8 81.42 -211.40 3.67
C VAL A 8 79.93 -211.32 4.04
N LEU A 9 79.42 -212.26 4.84
CA LEU A 9 78.03 -212.24 5.31
C LEU A 9 77.75 -211.07 6.27
N ASP A 10 78.65 -210.78 7.21
CA ASP A 10 78.51 -209.64 8.12
C ASP A 10 78.58 -208.29 7.38
N ASN A 11 79.36 -208.20 6.29
CA ASN A 11 79.38 -207.00 5.44
C ASN A 11 78.11 -206.83 4.61
N ILE A 12 77.49 -207.91 4.15
CA ILE A 12 76.20 -207.86 3.44
C ILE A 12 75.08 -207.44 4.40
N GLU A 13 75.04 -207.97 5.63
CA GLU A 13 74.03 -207.62 6.62
C GLU A 13 74.18 -206.16 7.13
N SER A 14 75.42 -205.69 7.28
CA SER A 14 75.76 -204.27 7.54
C SER A 14 75.34 -203.34 6.41
N SER A 15 75.56 -203.76 5.17
CA SER A 15 75.16 -203.04 3.95
C SER A 15 73.65 -202.92 3.84
N GLU A 16 72.89 -204.01 4.06
CA GLU A 16 71.43 -204.03 4.01
C GLU A 16 70.79 -203.17 5.10
N LYS A 17 71.31 -203.20 6.34
CA LYS A 17 70.86 -202.27 7.39
C LYS A 17 71.10 -200.80 7.04
N LYS A 18 72.23 -200.49 6.39
CA LYS A 18 72.50 -199.13 5.90
C LYS A 18 71.56 -198.73 4.76
N THR A 19 71.23 -199.64 3.85
CA THR A 19 70.28 -199.35 2.76
C THR A 19 68.87 -199.16 3.29
N ALA A 20 68.41 -199.99 4.22
CA ALA A 20 67.08 -199.84 4.85
C ALA A 20 66.95 -198.52 5.64
N THR A 21 68.00 -198.11 6.35
CA THR A 21 68.00 -196.81 7.06
C THR A 21 68.07 -195.62 6.10
N LEU A 22 68.75 -195.74 4.97
CA LEU A 22 68.73 -194.75 3.90
C LEU A 22 67.36 -194.65 3.23
N GLN A 23 66.72 -195.78 2.91
CA GLN A 23 65.38 -195.81 2.31
C GLN A 23 64.35 -195.16 3.23
N ALA A 24 64.38 -195.47 4.53
CA ALA A 24 63.51 -194.83 5.52
C ALA A 24 63.74 -193.30 5.61
N LYS A 25 64.97 -192.82 5.44
CA LYS A 25 65.26 -191.37 5.35
C LYS A 25 64.72 -190.77 4.05
N VAL A 26 64.86 -191.48 2.93
CA VAL A 26 64.33 -191.05 1.62
C VAL A 26 62.82 -190.93 1.70
N ASP A 27 62.10 -191.93 2.21
CA ASP A 27 60.64 -191.90 2.32
C ASP A 27 60.16 -190.74 3.22
N LYS A 28 60.88 -190.48 4.32
CA LYS A 28 60.57 -189.37 5.23
C LYS A 28 60.83 -188.00 4.60
N LEU A 29 61.89 -187.86 3.80
CA LEU A 29 62.18 -186.65 3.05
C LEU A 29 61.15 -186.42 1.94
N THR A 30 60.75 -187.46 1.22
CA THR A 30 59.70 -187.38 0.19
C THR A 30 58.39 -186.90 0.79
N ALA A 31 57.98 -187.44 1.94
CA ALA A 31 56.79 -186.99 2.66
C ALA A 31 56.88 -185.52 3.11
N LEU A 32 58.05 -185.05 3.54
CA LEU A 32 58.27 -183.65 3.89
C LEU A 32 58.21 -182.72 2.66
N VAL A 33 58.76 -183.15 1.53
CA VAL A 33 58.72 -182.41 0.27
C VAL A 33 57.29 -182.28 -0.24
N GLU A 34 56.48 -183.33 -0.18
CA GLU A 34 55.06 -183.24 -0.54
C GLU A 34 54.28 -182.29 0.38
N ARG A 35 54.57 -182.31 1.68
CA ARG A 35 53.95 -181.39 2.63
C ARG A 35 54.34 -179.94 2.35
N GLN A 36 55.62 -179.68 2.05
CA GLN A 36 56.08 -178.35 1.66
C GLN A 36 55.43 -177.88 0.36
N LYS A 37 55.28 -178.74 -0.66
CA LYS A 37 54.57 -178.39 -1.90
C LYS A 37 53.13 -177.94 -1.64
N ARG A 38 52.41 -178.61 -0.73
CA ARG A 38 51.05 -178.18 -0.35
C ARG A 38 51.04 -176.81 0.31
N VAL A 39 51.96 -176.56 1.25
CA VAL A 39 52.07 -175.25 1.93
C VAL A 39 52.42 -174.14 0.95
N VAL A 40 53.31 -174.39 -0.01
CA VAL A 40 53.66 -173.40 -1.05
C VAL A 40 52.43 -173.08 -1.91
N SER A 41 51.67 -174.08 -2.34
CA SER A 41 50.44 -173.86 -3.12
C SER A 41 49.38 -173.09 -2.34
N GLU A 42 49.20 -173.36 -1.05
CA GLU A 42 48.31 -172.57 -0.18
C GLU A 42 48.79 -171.11 -0.04
N GLN A 43 50.09 -170.89 0.12
CA GLN A 43 50.66 -169.53 0.19
C GLN A 43 50.51 -168.76 -1.13
N GLU A 44 50.70 -169.42 -2.27
CA GLU A 44 50.47 -168.83 -3.59
C GLU A 44 49.01 -168.37 -3.74
N ALA A 45 48.04 -169.20 -3.34
CA ALA A 45 46.62 -168.84 -3.36
C ALA A 45 46.30 -167.64 -2.43
N ILE A 46 46.92 -167.58 -1.25
CA ILE A 46 46.74 -166.46 -0.32
C ILE A 46 47.30 -165.16 -0.93
N ILE A 47 48.50 -165.20 -1.51
CA ILE A 47 49.14 -164.05 -2.14
C ILE A 47 48.29 -163.53 -3.30
N GLU A 48 47.75 -164.41 -4.12
CA GLU A 48 46.90 -164.03 -5.26
C GLU A 48 45.58 -163.38 -4.78
N SER A 49 44.98 -163.90 -3.70
CA SER A 49 43.80 -163.27 -3.07
C SER A 49 44.12 -161.90 -2.44
N GLN A 50 45.33 -161.70 -1.91
CA GLN A 50 45.74 -160.42 -1.33
C GLN A 50 46.06 -159.40 -2.43
N LYS A 51 46.68 -159.82 -3.52
CA LYS A 51 46.99 -158.97 -4.68
C LYS A 51 45.70 -158.44 -5.32
N THR A 52 44.68 -159.29 -5.45
CA THR A 52 43.36 -158.88 -5.95
C THR A 52 42.64 -157.93 -4.98
N LYS A 53 42.76 -158.12 -3.65
CA LYS A 53 42.22 -157.15 -2.67
C LYS A 53 42.94 -155.79 -2.71
N LEU A 54 44.26 -155.79 -2.78
CA LEU A 54 45.04 -154.54 -2.86
C LEU A 54 44.74 -153.76 -4.14
N SER A 55 44.56 -154.45 -5.27
CA SER A 55 44.14 -153.81 -6.52
C SER A 55 42.79 -153.11 -6.41
N LYS A 56 41.86 -153.61 -5.58
CA LYS A 56 40.55 -152.97 -5.33
C LYS A 56 40.60 -151.84 -4.31
N MET A 57 41.66 -151.75 -3.49
CA MET A 57 41.87 -150.65 -2.54
C MET A 57 42.69 -149.49 -3.13
N SER A 58 43.19 -149.62 -4.37
CA SER A 58 44.01 -148.59 -5.02
C SER A 58 43.21 -147.38 -5.52
N ASP A 59 41.88 -147.49 -5.55
CA ASP A 59 41.00 -146.38 -5.94
C ASP A 59 40.56 -145.61 -4.69
N ILE A 60 40.79 -144.30 -4.70
CA ILE A 60 40.32 -143.38 -3.65
C ILE A 60 38.78 -143.48 -3.62
N PRO A 61 38.15 -143.70 -2.46
CA PRO A 61 36.70 -143.75 -2.36
C PRO A 61 36.02 -142.52 -2.98
N GLU A 62 34.94 -142.75 -3.72
CA GLU A 62 34.16 -141.72 -4.42
C GLU A 62 33.70 -140.60 -3.48
N ASP A 63 33.27 -140.94 -2.26
CA ASP A 63 32.91 -139.99 -1.19
C ASP A 63 34.03 -138.97 -0.87
N ILE A 64 35.30 -139.37 -0.94
CA ILE A 64 36.44 -138.48 -0.69
C ILE A 64 36.67 -137.53 -1.87
N LEU A 65 36.42 -137.99 -3.09
CA LEU A 65 36.47 -137.14 -4.29
C LEU A 65 35.33 -136.13 -4.28
N GLU A 66 34.11 -136.56 -3.97
CA GLU A 66 32.95 -135.67 -3.81
C GLU A 66 33.17 -134.61 -2.72
N LEU A 67 33.71 -135.00 -1.56
CA LEU A 67 34.06 -134.05 -0.49
C LEU A 67 35.13 -133.04 -0.95
N LYS A 68 36.12 -133.48 -1.73
CA LYS A 68 37.15 -132.58 -2.26
C LYS A 68 36.56 -131.58 -3.25
N GLU A 69 35.64 -132.01 -4.11
CA GLU A 69 34.92 -131.13 -5.03
C GLU A 69 34.03 -130.14 -4.27
N LEU A 70 33.27 -130.60 -3.27
CA LEU A 70 32.45 -129.75 -2.40
C LEU A 70 33.30 -128.72 -1.65
N ILE A 71 34.45 -129.12 -1.08
CA ILE A 71 35.38 -128.19 -0.41
C ILE A 71 35.96 -127.19 -1.42
N GLY A 72 36.28 -127.63 -2.65
CA GLY A 72 36.73 -126.76 -3.73
C GLY A 72 35.69 -125.70 -4.09
N ALA A 73 34.44 -126.12 -4.29
CA ALA A 73 33.31 -125.24 -4.58
C ALA A 73 33.04 -124.26 -3.42
N GLN A 74 33.08 -124.74 -2.17
CA GLN A 74 32.92 -123.88 -0.99
C GLN A 74 34.03 -122.84 -0.87
N ARG A 75 35.29 -123.20 -1.16
CA ARG A 75 36.41 -122.23 -1.18
C ARG A 75 36.23 -121.18 -2.28
N GLN A 76 35.79 -121.58 -3.46
CA GLN A 76 35.50 -120.64 -4.54
C GLN A 76 34.38 -119.68 -4.14
N GLN A 77 33.27 -120.18 -3.60
CA GLN A 77 32.18 -119.35 -3.10
C GLN A 77 32.64 -118.40 -1.99
N LEU A 78 33.50 -118.86 -1.09
CA LEU A 78 34.05 -118.04 -0.01
C LEU A 78 34.91 -116.90 -0.57
N ASN A 79 35.79 -117.18 -1.55
CA ASN A 79 36.59 -116.16 -2.21
C ASN A 79 35.72 -115.13 -2.98
N GLU A 80 34.67 -115.59 -3.67
CA GLU A 80 33.73 -114.70 -4.35
C GLU A 80 33.00 -113.79 -3.34
N LYS A 81 32.58 -114.34 -2.19
CA LYS A 81 31.95 -113.57 -1.12
C LYS A 81 32.93 -112.60 -0.44
N GLU A 82 34.19 -112.97 -0.27
CA GLU A 82 35.23 -112.07 0.23
C GLU A 82 35.46 -110.89 -0.71
N LEU A 83 35.49 -111.15 -2.02
CA LEU A 83 35.63 -110.10 -3.04
C LEU A 83 34.40 -109.17 -3.06
N GLU A 84 33.18 -109.71 -3.02
CA GLU A 84 31.95 -108.92 -2.88
C GLU A 84 31.97 -108.04 -1.62
N LEU A 85 32.47 -108.58 -0.51
CA LEU A 85 32.58 -107.86 0.76
C LEU A 85 33.62 -106.73 0.67
N GLU A 86 34.74 -106.95 -0.02
CA GLU A 86 35.73 -105.91 -0.28
C GLU A 86 35.16 -104.78 -1.15
N TYR A 87 34.43 -105.10 -2.21
CA TYR A 87 33.72 -104.11 -3.02
C TYR A 87 32.70 -103.33 -2.19
N ALA A 88 31.87 -104.00 -1.40
CA ALA A 88 30.89 -103.35 -0.53
C ALA A 88 31.56 -102.43 0.51
N LYS A 89 32.72 -102.83 1.08
CA LYS A 89 33.52 -101.95 1.95
C LYS A 89 34.04 -100.72 1.20
N GLY A 90 34.46 -100.89 -0.05
CA GLY A 90 34.86 -99.79 -0.93
C GLY A 90 33.73 -98.80 -1.17
N GLU A 91 32.54 -99.29 -1.52
CA GLU A 91 31.33 -98.47 -1.74
C GLU A 91 30.89 -97.74 -0.46
N ILE A 92 30.96 -98.40 0.70
CA ILE A 92 30.70 -97.77 2.00
C ILE A 92 31.69 -96.63 2.25
N GLY A 93 32.99 -96.87 2.00
CA GLY A 93 34.03 -95.86 2.16
C GLY A 93 33.83 -94.65 1.23
N GLN A 94 33.41 -94.89 -0.02
CA GLN A 94 33.08 -93.82 -0.96
C GLN A 94 31.84 -93.03 -0.50
N SER A 95 30.77 -93.73 -0.13
CA SER A 95 29.53 -93.11 0.37
C SER A 95 29.78 -92.25 1.60
N GLN A 96 30.68 -92.67 2.51
CA GLN A 96 31.08 -91.88 3.67
C GLN A 96 31.81 -90.60 3.29
N LYS A 97 32.72 -90.66 2.31
CA LYS A 97 33.43 -89.46 1.80
C LYS A 97 32.47 -88.48 1.12
N GLU A 98 31.53 -88.98 0.32
CA GLU A 98 30.49 -88.17 -0.31
C GLU A 98 29.59 -87.50 0.73
N LEU A 99 29.17 -88.24 1.77
CA LEU A 99 28.43 -87.67 2.90
C LEU A 99 29.22 -86.58 3.65
N GLU A 100 30.53 -86.78 3.86
CA GLU A 100 31.37 -85.78 4.52
C GLU A 100 31.50 -84.51 3.65
N LEU A 101 31.66 -84.67 2.33
CA LEU A 101 31.72 -83.54 1.39
C LEU A 101 30.41 -82.76 1.39
N ILE A 102 29.26 -83.46 1.33
CA ILE A 102 27.94 -82.84 1.39
C ILE A 102 27.75 -82.09 2.71
N LYS A 103 28.12 -82.69 3.85
CA LYS A 103 28.08 -82.01 5.16
C LYS A 103 28.92 -80.74 5.17
N LYS A 104 30.14 -80.77 4.62
CA LYS A 104 31.01 -79.59 4.50
C LYS A 104 30.41 -78.49 3.62
N GLN A 105 29.55 -78.83 2.64
CA GLN A 105 28.86 -77.86 1.79
C GLN A 105 27.56 -77.32 2.40
N ILE A 106 26.84 -78.12 3.19
CA ILE A 106 25.57 -77.72 3.82
C ILE A 106 25.80 -76.64 4.89
N VAL A 107 26.83 -76.79 5.73
CA VAL A 107 27.11 -75.83 6.83
C VAL A 107 27.27 -74.38 6.34
N PRO A 108 28.13 -74.06 5.35
CA PRO A 108 28.24 -72.68 4.87
C PRO A 108 26.97 -72.19 4.17
N SER A 109 26.20 -73.09 3.56
CA SER A 109 24.93 -72.74 2.92
C SER A 109 23.86 -72.39 3.96
N GLN A 110 23.80 -73.12 5.08
CA GLN A 110 22.94 -72.80 6.23
C GLN A 110 23.32 -71.45 6.84
N LYS A 111 24.61 -71.20 7.04
CA LYS A 111 25.07 -69.91 7.57
C LYS A 111 24.69 -68.73 6.67
N LYS A 112 24.86 -68.86 5.35
CA LYS A 112 24.41 -67.84 4.38
C LYS A 112 22.90 -67.62 4.42
N LEU A 113 22.13 -68.69 4.65
CA LEU A 113 20.68 -68.60 4.79
C LEU A 113 20.29 -67.86 6.06
N GLU A 114 20.94 -68.13 7.19
CA GLU A 114 20.74 -67.40 8.45
C GLU A 114 21.07 -65.90 8.30
N GLU A 115 22.23 -65.57 7.71
CA GLU A 115 22.62 -64.18 7.41
C GLU A 115 21.60 -63.49 6.49
N SER A 116 21.07 -64.21 5.49
CA SER A 116 19.99 -63.70 4.63
C SER A 116 18.70 -63.44 5.40
N TYR A 117 18.35 -64.26 6.39
CA TYR A 117 17.16 -64.03 7.21
C TYR A 117 17.34 -62.84 8.16
N GLU A 118 18.53 -62.67 8.75
CA GLU A 118 18.85 -61.50 9.58
C GLU A 118 18.77 -60.21 8.78
N THR A 119 19.37 -60.17 7.58
CA THR A 119 19.30 -59.00 6.69
C THR A 119 17.87 -58.69 6.25
N ILE A 120 17.05 -59.70 5.94
CA ILE A 120 15.62 -59.51 5.66
C ILE A 120 14.88 -58.95 6.88
N GLY A 121 15.22 -59.42 8.08
CA GLY A 121 14.66 -58.90 9.34
C GLY A 121 14.97 -57.42 9.54
N ASN A 122 16.24 -57.03 9.37
CA ASN A 122 16.68 -55.64 9.47
C ASN A 122 16.01 -54.75 8.43
N LEU A 123 15.96 -55.19 7.17
CA LEU A 123 15.28 -54.45 6.09
C LEU A 123 13.78 -54.26 6.37
N ARG A 124 13.11 -55.25 6.97
CA ARG A 124 11.71 -55.10 7.39
C ARG A 124 11.54 -54.07 8.50
N ALA A 125 12.45 -54.03 9.46
CA ALA A 125 12.43 -53.04 10.54
C ALA A 125 12.65 -51.62 9.97
N GLU A 126 13.66 -51.43 9.13
CA GLU A 126 13.93 -50.15 8.46
C GLU A 126 12.75 -49.70 7.59
N MET A 127 12.14 -50.62 6.84
CA MET A 127 10.94 -50.32 6.04
C MET A 127 9.77 -49.85 6.91
N ALA A 128 9.56 -50.47 8.08
CA ALA A 128 8.51 -50.05 9.01
C ALA A 128 8.79 -48.66 9.59
N GLU A 129 10.04 -48.39 9.98
CA GLU A 129 10.48 -47.08 10.47
C GLU A 129 10.28 -45.99 9.40
N ARG A 130 10.77 -46.22 8.17
CA ARG A 130 10.57 -45.28 7.04
C ARG A 130 9.11 -45.06 6.71
N THR A 131 8.27 -46.10 6.80
CA THR A 131 6.83 -45.96 6.58
C THR A 131 6.19 -45.07 7.64
N SER A 132 6.59 -45.22 8.91
CA SER A 132 6.14 -44.38 10.02
C SER A 132 6.58 -42.92 9.85
N GLU A 133 7.85 -42.68 9.51
CA GLU A 133 8.36 -41.33 9.21
C GLU A 133 7.58 -40.66 8.08
N LEU A 134 7.26 -41.41 7.01
CA LEU A 134 6.51 -40.91 5.86
C LEU A 134 5.08 -40.50 6.26
N LEU A 135 4.44 -41.25 7.15
CA LEU A 135 3.12 -40.88 7.69
C LEU A 135 3.18 -39.58 8.49
N LEU A 136 4.16 -39.43 9.39
CA LEU A 136 4.36 -38.19 10.16
C LEU A 136 4.62 -36.99 9.24
N HIS A 137 5.45 -37.16 8.20
CA HIS A 137 5.70 -36.11 7.21
C HIS A 137 4.44 -35.75 6.41
N LYS A 138 3.59 -36.72 6.07
CA LYS A 138 2.29 -36.46 5.40
C LYS A 138 1.36 -35.65 6.30
N GLU A 139 1.28 -35.97 7.58
CA GLU A 139 0.48 -35.21 8.55
C GLU A 139 1.00 -33.78 8.71
N ALA A 140 2.31 -33.61 8.87
CA ALA A 140 2.94 -32.29 8.95
C ALA A 140 2.68 -31.46 7.68
N ARG A 141 2.79 -32.08 6.50
CA ARG A 141 2.49 -31.43 5.22
C ARG A 141 1.03 -30.99 5.14
N LYS A 142 0.07 -31.84 5.54
CA LYS A 142 -1.35 -31.49 5.58
C LYS A 142 -1.60 -30.30 6.53
N GLY A 143 -0.94 -30.28 7.68
CA GLY A 143 -1.00 -29.16 8.62
C GLY A 143 -0.47 -27.85 8.01
N LEU A 144 0.61 -27.90 7.24
CA LEU A 144 1.14 -26.74 6.51
C LEU A 144 0.19 -26.30 5.38
N GLU A 145 -0.38 -27.22 4.62
CA GLU A 145 -1.35 -26.93 3.56
C GLU A 145 -2.58 -26.21 4.12
N ASN A 146 -3.10 -26.65 5.28
CA ASN A 146 -4.19 -25.96 5.97
C ASN A 146 -3.80 -24.52 6.36
N LYS A 147 -2.62 -24.31 6.94
CA LYS A 147 -2.13 -22.96 7.29
C LYS A 147 -1.98 -22.06 6.06
N VAL A 148 -1.52 -22.61 4.94
CA VAL A 148 -1.43 -21.86 3.68
C VAL A 148 -2.81 -21.44 3.20
N GLN A 149 -3.80 -22.32 3.26
CA GLN A 149 -5.19 -21.98 2.90
C GLN A 149 -5.78 -20.91 3.83
N GLU A 150 -5.55 -21.01 5.14
CA GLU A 150 -5.98 -19.98 6.10
C GLU A 150 -5.34 -18.63 5.81
N LEU A 151 -4.04 -18.59 5.53
CA LEU A 151 -3.32 -17.36 5.17
C LEU A 151 -3.78 -16.78 3.83
N GLN A 152 -4.10 -17.62 2.84
CA GLN A 152 -4.69 -17.17 1.59
C GLN A 152 -6.06 -16.54 1.83
N ALA A 153 -6.95 -17.20 2.58
CA ALA A 153 -8.27 -16.67 2.91
C ALA A 153 -8.18 -15.34 3.70
N PHE A 154 -7.21 -15.22 4.60
CA PHE A 154 -6.95 -13.96 5.32
C PHE A 154 -6.45 -12.87 4.37
N THR A 155 -5.53 -13.20 3.47
CA THR A 155 -4.99 -12.26 2.47
C THR A 155 -6.09 -11.73 1.55
N ASP A 156 -7.01 -12.60 1.10
CA ASP A 156 -8.11 -12.20 0.24
C ASP A 156 -9.10 -11.27 0.97
N LYS A 157 -9.47 -11.59 2.22
CA LYS A 157 -10.29 -10.70 3.06
C LYS A 157 -9.63 -9.34 3.27
N PHE A 158 -8.31 -9.32 3.54
CA PHE A 158 -7.58 -8.08 3.73
C PHE A 158 -7.52 -7.23 2.46
N LYS A 159 -7.36 -7.85 1.29
CA LYS A 159 -7.45 -7.15 0.00
C LYS A 159 -8.84 -6.56 -0.22
N ASP A 160 -9.89 -7.32 0.08
CA ASP A 160 -11.28 -6.83 -0.04
C ASP A 160 -11.55 -5.64 0.89
N GLU A 161 -11.05 -5.69 2.13
CA GLU A 161 -11.14 -4.57 3.07
C GLU A 161 -10.34 -3.35 2.59
N GLN A 162 -9.13 -3.53 2.06
CA GLN A 162 -8.36 -2.43 1.45
C GLN A 162 -9.14 -1.78 0.30
N VAL A 163 -9.71 -2.57 -0.60
CA VAL A 163 -10.49 -2.05 -1.73
C VAL A 163 -11.70 -1.26 -1.24
N LYS A 164 -12.40 -1.75 -0.22
CA LYS A 164 -13.52 -1.00 0.41
C LYS A 164 -13.05 0.32 0.98
N ILE A 165 -11.99 0.33 1.80
CA ILE A 165 -11.47 1.57 2.41
C ILE A 165 -11.05 2.57 1.33
N ILE A 166 -10.35 2.12 0.29
CA ILE A 166 -9.94 2.99 -0.83
C ILE A 166 -11.18 3.59 -1.50
N SER A 167 -12.18 2.77 -1.82
CA SER A 167 -13.41 3.25 -2.45
C SER A 167 -14.18 4.26 -1.60
N GLU A 168 -14.24 4.04 -0.28
CA GLU A 168 -14.89 4.97 0.66
C GLU A 168 -14.10 6.29 0.78
N MET A 169 -12.78 6.23 0.83
CA MET A 169 -11.94 7.43 0.84
C MET A 169 -12.06 8.23 -0.46
N GLU A 170 -12.06 7.56 -1.62
CA GLU A 170 -12.23 8.22 -2.91
C GLU A 170 -13.61 8.89 -3.02
N ALA A 171 -14.67 8.21 -2.57
CA ALA A 171 -16.01 8.76 -2.52
C ALA A 171 -16.10 9.99 -1.59
N LYS A 172 -15.54 9.91 -0.38
CA LYS A 172 -15.47 11.06 0.55
C LYS A 172 -14.70 12.22 -0.05
N ARG A 173 -13.53 11.97 -0.64
CA ARG A 173 -12.70 12.99 -1.29
C ARG A 173 -13.45 13.67 -2.44
N LEU A 174 -14.20 12.92 -3.23
CA LEU A 174 -15.04 13.45 -4.31
C LEU A 174 -16.12 14.40 -3.78
N LEU A 175 -16.84 13.98 -2.74
CA LEU A 175 -17.87 14.80 -2.10
C LEU A 175 -17.28 16.08 -1.50
N GLU A 176 -16.21 15.98 -0.73
CA GLU A 176 -15.51 17.14 -0.15
C GLU A 176 -15.03 18.11 -1.24
N THR A 177 -14.47 17.58 -2.35
CA THR A 177 -14.02 18.40 -3.48
C THR A 177 -15.20 19.13 -4.14
N GLN A 178 -16.35 18.47 -4.30
CA GLN A 178 -17.56 19.10 -4.83
C GLN A 178 -18.10 20.19 -3.89
N GLU A 179 -18.13 19.95 -2.58
CA GLU A 179 -18.55 20.94 -1.59
C GLU A 179 -17.60 22.14 -1.52
N LEU A 180 -16.29 21.92 -1.57
CA LEU A 180 -15.32 23.01 -1.62
C LEU A 180 -15.47 23.83 -2.89
N LYS A 181 -15.69 23.16 -4.03
CA LYS A 181 -15.94 23.84 -5.31
C LYS A 181 -17.23 24.66 -5.29
N SER A 182 -18.30 24.17 -4.68
CA SER A 182 -19.54 24.92 -4.55
C SER A 182 -19.38 26.14 -3.63
N LYS A 183 -18.68 25.99 -2.49
CA LYS A 183 -18.33 27.12 -1.60
C LYS A 183 -17.45 28.16 -2.30
N LEU A 184 -16.49 27.72 -3.10
CA LEU A 184 -15.61 28.60 -3.86
C LEU A 184 -16.43 29.42 -4.88
N ASN A 185 -17.32 28.78 -5.62
CA ASN A 185 -18.23 29.49 -6.54
C ASN A 185 -19.13 30.51 -5.83
N GLN A 186 -19.64 30.17 -4.63
CA GLN A 186 -20.43 31.10 -3.83
C GLN A 186 -19.61 32.31 -3.37
N LEU A 187 -18.38 32.09 -2.91
CA LEU A 187 -17.48 33.17 -2.53
C LEU A 187 -17.12 34.06 -3.73
N ASP A 188 -16.85 33.48 -4.89
CA ASP A 188 -16.59 34.23 -6.12
C ASP A 188 -17.79 35.10 -6.51
N GLN A 189 -19.01 34.58 -6.38
CA GLN A 189 -20.23 35.33 -6.66
C GLN A 189 -20.42 36.49 -5.66
N ILE A 190 -20.23 36.25 -4.36
CA ILE A 190 -20.28 37.30 -3.32
C ILE A 190 -19.23 38.39 -3.60
N LEU A 191 -18.02 37.99 -4.01
CA LEU A 191 -16.93 38.91 -4.30
C LEU A 191 -17.21 39.75 -5.55
N LEU A 192 -17.83 39.15 -6.58
CA LEU A 192 -18.31 39.86 -7.76
C LEU A 192 -19.41 40.88 -7.40
N ASP A 193 -20.42 40.45 -6.65
CA ASP A 193 -21.53 41.30 -6.21
C ASP A 193 -21.00 42.47 -5.35
N SER A 194 -20.10 42.19 -4.40
CA SER A 194 -19.45 43.23 -3.59
C SER A 194 -18.65 44.21 -4.43
N LYS A 195 -17.96 43.76 -5.48
CA LYS A 195 -17.25 44.65 -6.40
C LYS A 195 -18.21 45.54 -7.17
N LEU A 196 -19.31 44.97 -7.68
CA LEU A 196 -20.34 45.73 -8.39
C LEU A 196 -20.93 46.81 -7.48
N VAL A 197 -21.35 46.44 -6.27
CA VAL A 197 -21.88 47.39 -5.28
C VAL A 197 -20.86 48.47 -4.94
N SER A 198 -19.58 48.13 -4.77
CA SER A 198 -18.53 49.13 -4.53
C SER A 198 -18.35 50.08 -5.71
N THR A 199 -18.37 49.57 -6.95
CA THR A 199 -18.26 50.41 -8.15
C THR A 199 -19.47 51.31 -8.33
N GLU A 200 -20.67 50.83 -8.01
CA GLU A 200 -21.90 51.63 -7.99
C GLU A 200 -21.80 52.73 -6.94
N ARG A 201 -21.40 52.41 -5.71
CA ARG A 201 -21.21 53.39 -4.63
C ARG A 201 -20.15 54.43 -4.95
N ASP A 202 -19.03 54.03 -5.56
CA ASP A 202 -18.00 54.96 -6.02
C ASP A 202 -18.53 55.90 -7.11
N SER A 203 -19.37 55.38 -8.02
CA SER A 203 -20.01 56.21 -9.05
C SER A 203 -21.01 57.20 -8.45
N GLU A 204 -21.85 56.75 -7.51
CA GLU A 204 -22.79 57.60 -6.78
C GLU A 204 -22.06 58.68 -5.96
N ALA A 205 -20.94 58.32 -5.33
CA ALA A 205 -20.11 59.26 -4.58
C ALA A 205 -19.50 60.31 -5.50
N LYS A 206 -18.97 59.92 -6.68
CA LYS A 206 -18.47 60.87 -7.68
C LYS A 206 -19.57 61.82 -8.16
N ASP A 207 -20.74 61.30 -8.47
CA ASP A 207 -21.90 62.10 -8.87
C ASP A 207 -22.32 63.08 -7.77
N ALA A 208 -22.35 62.63 -6.51
CA ALA A 208 -22.66 63.48 -5.36
C ALA A 208 -21.60 64.58 -5.17
N VAL A 209 -20.31 64.26 -5.30
CA VAL A 209 -19.22 65.23 -5.25
C VAL A 209 -19.39 66.28 -6.36
N SER A 210 -19.63 65.86 -7.61
CA SER A 210 -19.87 66.79 -8.71
C SER A 210 -21.09 67.69 -8.47
N ARG A 211 -22.18 67.17 -7.89
CA ARG A 211 -23.34 67.97 -7.48
C ARG A 211 -23.00 68.97 -6.36
N PHE A 212 -22.20 68.57 -5.38
CA PHE A 212 -21.73 69.46 -4.32
C PHE A 212 -20.82 70.56 -4.86
N GLU A 213 -19.89 70.25 -5.76
CA GLU A 213 -19.05 71.25 -6.44
C GLU A 213 -19.90 72.25 -7.23
N GLN A 214 -20.88 71.77 -8.00
CA GLN A 214 -21.82 72.66 -8.70
C GLN A 214 -22.61 73.55 -7.73
N MET A 215 -23.08 73.00 -6.61
CA MET A 215 -23.80 73.77 -5.59
C MET A 215 -22.89 74.81 -4.94
N ARG A 216 -21.66 74.43 -4.61
CA ARG A 216 -20.64 75.31 -4.04
C ARG A 216 -20.34 76.46 -4.99
N ASN A 217 -20.10 76.17 -6.27
CA ASN A 217 -19.84 77.20 -7.28
C ASN A 217 -21.02 78.19 -7.37
N LYS A 218 -22.26 77.70 -7.37
CA LYS A 218 -23.46 78.56 -7.31
C LYS A 218 -23.53 79.40 -6.03
N HIS A 219 -23.15 78.84 -4.87
CA HIS A 219 -23.10 79.60 -3.62
C HIS A 219 -22.02 80.69 -3.68
N GLU A 220 -20.86 80.38 -4.25
CA GLU A 220 -19.75 81.32 -4.41
C GLU A 220 -20.12 82.46 -5.37
N GLU A 221 -20.78 82.14 -6.50
CA GLU A 221 -21.38 83.13 -7.40
C GLU A 221 -22.42 84.02 -6.70
N LEU A 222 -23.30 83.44 -5.88
CA LEU A 222 -24.29 84.20 -5.10
C LEU A 222 -23.62 85.09 -4.06
N ILE A 223 -22.59 84.61 -3.36
CA ILE A 223 -21.81 85.41 -2.41
C ILE A 223 -21.17 86.59 -3.11
N ASN A 224 -20.53 86.36 -4.26
CA ASN A 224 -19.93 87.44 -5.06
C ASN A 224 -20.98 88.47 -5.48
N LYS A 225 -22.13 88.01 -5.99
CA LYS A 225 -23.23 88.90 -6.40
C LYS A 225 -23.82 89.69 -5.24
N VAL A 226 -23.96 89.08 -4.06
CA VAL A 226 -24.40 89.78 -2.84
C VAL A 226 -23.35 90.81 -2.41
N GLY A 227 -22.06 90.50 -2.54
CA GLY A 227 -20.96 91.45 -2.34
C GLY A 227 -21.06 92.66 -3.27
N GLU A 228 -21.19 92.42 -4.58
CA GLU A 228 -21.37 93.46 -5.60
C GLU A 228 -22.60 94.33 -5.32
N LEU A 229 -23.74 93.72 -5.01
CA LEU A 229 -24.95 94.45 -4.63
C LEU A 229 -24.76 95.26 -3.34
N GLY A 230 -24.01 94.74 -2.37
CA GLY A 230 -23.67 95.43 -1.15
C GLY A 230 -22.81 96.68 -1.41
N ASP A 231 -21.82 96.57 -2.30
CA ASP A 231 -20.99 97.70 -2.71
C ASP A 231 -21.78 98.74 -3.52
N GLN A 232 -22.63 98.30 -4.44
CA GLN A 232 -23.56 99.19 -5.15
C GLN A 232 -24.49 99.93 -4.19
N ASN A 233 -25.02 99.23 -3.18
CA ASN A 233 -25.88 99.85 -2.17
C ASN A 233 -25.12 100.87 -1.30
N ARG A 234 -23.84 100.62 -0.98
CA ARG A 234 -22.98 101.60 -0.30
C ARG A 234 -22.77 102.85 -1.16
N VAL A 235 -22.48 102.68 -2.45
CA VAL A 235 -22.30 103.81 -3.39
C VAL A 235 -23.59 104.62 -3.51
N ALA A 236 -24.73 103.96 -3.73
CA ALA A 236 -26.03 104.61 -3.82
C ALA A 236 -26.40 105.35 -2.52
N ASN A 237 -26.12 104.77 -1.35
CA ASN A 237 -26.34 105.45 -0.07
C ASN A 237 -25.43 106.67 0.12
N ALA A 238 -24.16 106.60 -0.30
CA ALA A 238 -23.25 107.75 -0.27
C ALA A 238 -23.73 108.87 -1.22
N GLU A 239 -24.26 108.52 -2.40
CA GLU A 239 -24.91 109.49 -3.29
C GLU A 239 -26.14 110.13 -2.64
N ILE A 240 -27.01 109.34 -2.01
CA ILE A 240 -28.18 109.85 -1.26
C ILE A 240 -27.74 110.80 -0.15
N GLU A 241 -26.71 110.47 0.64
CA GLU A 241 -26.18 111.36 1.67
C GLU A 241 -25.67 112.68 1.08
N SER A 242 -24.97 112.63 -0.07
CA SER A 242 -24.47 113.82 -0.75
C SER A 242 -25.61 114.71 -1.27
N LEU A 243 -26.67 114.10 -1.81
CA LEU A 243 -27.86 114.79 -2.30
C LEU A 243 -28.65 115.40 -1.13
N ASN A 244 -28.79 114.68 -0.03
CA ASN A 244 -29.44 115.18 1.17
C ASN A 244 -28.71 116.40 1.77
N LYS A 245 -27.37 116.42 1.75
CA LYS A 245 -26.59 117.61 2.13
C LYS A 245 -26.90 118.81 1.23
N LYS A 246 -26.90 118.62 -0.09
CA LYS A 246 -27.26 119.67 -1.06
C LYS A 246 -28.69 120.18 -0.90
N ILE A 247 -29.65 119.29 -0.65
CA ILE A 247 -31.04 119.68 -0.37
C ILE A 247 -31.10 120.57 0.88
N LYS A 248 -30.33 120.23 1.92
CA LYS A 248 -30.27 121.01 3.16
C LYS A 248 -29.69 122.41 2.92
N GLU A 249 -28.61 122.51 2.16
CA GLU A 249 -28.01 123.80 1.76
C GLU A 249 -29.00 124.68 0.97
N ILE A 250 -29.78 124.10 0.05
CA ILE A 250 -30.81 124.83 -0.71
C ILE A 250 -31.94 125.29 0.21
N GLN A 251 -32.36 124.46 1.18
CA GLN A 251 -33.39 124.82 2.15
C GLN A 251 -32.95 125.97 3.07
N ASP A 252 -31.69 125.97 3.51
CA ASP A 252 -31.12 127.03 4.34
C ASP A 252 -30.97 128.34 3.53
N PHE A 253 -30.54 128.26 2.28
CA PHE A 253 -30.50 129.42 1.37
C PHE A 253 -31.88 130.05 1.11
N GLN A 254 -32.93 129.23 0.95
CA GLN A 254 -34.29 129.74 0.80
C GLN A 254 -34.76 130.49 2.05
N LYS A 255 -34.53 129.94 3.25
CA LYS A 255 -34.98 130.59 4.50
C LYS A 255 -34.36 131.96 4.72
N GLU A 256 -33.08 132.15 4.40
CA GLU A 256 -32.37 133.42 4.64
C GLU A 256 -32.73 134.54 3.64
N ASN A 257 -33.33 134.21 2.49
CA ASN A 257 -33.58 135.19 1.43
C ASN A 257 -35.06 135.45 1.13
N VAL A 258 -35.99 134.74 1.78
CA VAL A 258 -37.44 134.93 1.61
C VAL A 258 -37.90 136.36 1.94
N ASP A 259 -37.33 136.98 2.98
CA ASP A 259 -37.75 138.33 3.41
C ASP A 259 -37.24 139.43 2.47
N LYS A 260 -36.07 139.23 1.86
CA LYS A 260 -35.51 140.15 0.84
C LYS A 260 -36.27 140.03 -0.48
N ILE A 261 -36.64 138.81 -0.90
CA ILE A 261 -37.37 138.57 -2.15
C ILE A 261 -38.79 139.18 -2.09
N ASN A 262 -39.49 139.04 -0.95
CA ASN A 262 -40.82 139.62 -0.76
C ASN A 262 -40.85 141.16 -0.70
N TYR A 263 -39.75 141.82 -0.30
CA TYR A 263 -39.66 143.28 -0.33
C TYR A 263 -39.46 143.82 -1.74
N PHE A 264 -38.58 143.18 -2.53
CA PHE A 264 -38.34 143.57 -3.92
C PHE A 264 -39.52 143.30 -4.86
N ASP A 265 -40.29 142.22 -4.63
CA ASP A 265 -41.50 141.96 -5.42
C ASP A 265 -42.61 143.00 -5.21
N LYS A 266 -42.65 143.66 -4.04
CA LYS A 266 -43.63 144.73 -3.74
C LYS A 266 -43.26 146.09 -4.35
N LEU A 267 -41.98 146.34 -4.65
CA LEU A 267 -41.49 147.55 -5.33
C LEU A 267 -41.66 147.51 -6.87
N LYS A 268 -41.78 146.31 -7.43
CA LYS A 268 -41.84 146.06 -8.88
C LYS A 268 -43.01 146.75 -9.61
N PRO A 269 -44.25 146.79 -9.09
CA PRO A 269 -45.37 147.45 -9.78
C PRO A 269 -45.28 148.98 -9.77
N LEU A 270 -44.39 149.56 -8.95
CA LEU A 270 -44.32 151.01 -8.70
C LEU A 270 -43.25 151.70 -9.53
N MET A 271 -42.20 150.98 -9.90
CA MET A 271 -41.21 151.46 -10.88
C MET A 271 -41.80 151.62 -12.29
N GLU A 272 -42.93 150.98 -12.61
CA GLU A 272 -43.55 151.05 -13.94
C GLU A 272 -44.34 152.34 -14.18
N LYS A 273 -44.63 153.13 -13.13
CA LYS A 273 -45.37 154.40 -13.23
C LYS A 273 -44.56 155.55 -12.62
N GLU A 274 -43.83 156.26 -13.48
CA GLU A 274 -42.87 157.32 -13.10
C GLU A 274 -43.42 158.36 -12.11
N VAL A 275 -44.70 158.73 -12.25
CA VAL A 275 -45.34 159.73 -11.39
C VAL A 275 -45.57 159.20 -9.96
N LEU A 276 -45.91 157.92 -9.80
CA LEU A 276 -46.09 157.29 -8.49
C LEU A 276 -44.75 157.07 -7.78
N PHE A 277 -43.73 156.65 -8.53
CA PHE A 277 -42.38 156.49 -8.02
C PHE A 277 -41.79 157.83 -7.53
N LYS A 278 -41.93 158.91 -8.32
CA LYS A 278 -41.52 160.26 -7.88
C LYS A 278 -42.28 160.73 -6.63
N THR A 279 -43.59 160.43 -6.55
CA THR A 279 -44.41 160.74 -5.37
C THR A 279 -43.90 160.00 -4.13
N PHE A 280 -43.56 158.71 -4.25
CA PHE A 280 -43.01 157.91 -3.15
C PHE A 280 -41.61 158.40 -2.73
N LEU A 281 -40.72 158.63 -3.68
CA LEU A 281 -39.33 159.01 -3.41
C LEU A 281 -39.21 160.41 -2.76
N ILE A 282 -40.08 161.35 -3.15
CA ILE A 282 -40.18 162.66 -2.49
C ILE A 282 -40.68 162.50 -1.05
N VAL A 283 -41.63 161.60 -0.80
CA VAL A 283 -42.13 161.33 0.57
C VAL A 283 -41.07 160.60 1.42
N GLU A 284 -40.25 159.73 0.82
CA GLU A 284 -39.11 159.07 1.48
C GLU A 284 -38.01 160.08 1.87
N GLU A 285 -37.59 160.95 0.95
CA GLU A 285 -36.53 161.92 1.21
C GLU A 285 -36.96 163.08 2.14
N VAL A 286 -38.22 163.51 2.08
CA VAL A 286 -38.73 164.64 2.89
C VAL A 286 -39.36 164.17 4.21
N GLY A 287 -39.61 162.87 4.35
CA GLY A 287 -40.06 162.20 5.57
C GLY A 287 -41.55 162.40 5.90
N ALA A 288 -42.03 163.65 6.00
CA ALA A 288 -43.44 163.94 6.28
C ALA A 288 -43.92 165.23 5.60
N ILE A 289 -44.78 165.09 4.58
CA ILE A 289 -45.21 166.21 3.73
C ILE A 289 -46.74 166.33 3.68
N THR A 290 -47.25 167.57 3.61
CA THR A 290 -48.69 167.82 3.48
C THR A 290 -49.13 167.69 2.02
N ILE A 291 -50.40 167.38 1.76
CA ILE A 291 -50.93 167.16 0.40
C ILE A 291 -50.77 168.41 -0.49
N ASP A 292 -50.90 169.62 0.09
CA ASP A 292 -50.75 170.86 -0.67
C ASP A 292 -49.28 171.15 -1.05
N ASP A 293 -48.34 170.81 -0.17
CA ASP A 293 -46.89 170.92 -0.46
C ASP A 293 -46.44 169.85 -1.46
N LEU A 294 -46.97 168.63 -1.34
CA LEU A 294 -46.72 167.54 -2.29
C LEU A 294 -47.25 167.90 -3.69
N ARG A 295 -48.40 168.59 -3.75
CA ARG A 295 -48.93 169.15 -5.00
C ARG A 295 -47.98 170.18 -5.60
N ALA A 296 -47.45 171.10 -4.80
CA ALA A 296 -46.50 172.10 -5.28
C ALA A 296 -45.20 171.46 -5.80
N ALA A 297 -44.70 170.40 -5.15
CA ALA A 297 -43.48 169.70 -5.54
C ALA A 297 -43.64 168.87 -6.83
N ILE A 298 -44.80 168.22 -7.05
CA ILE A 298 -45.04 167.34 -8.20
C ILE A 298 -45.68 168.11 -9.38
N GLY A 299 -46.11 169.37 -9.15
CA GLY A 299 -46.63 170.26 -10.20
C GLY A 299 -47.93 169.79 -10.86
N THR A 300 -48.62 168.81 -10.25
CA THR A 300 -49.82 168.18 -10.81
C THR A 300 -51.08 168.56 -10.04
N PRO A 301 -52.27 168.51 -10.67
CA PRO A 301 -53.53 168.88 -10.01
C PRO A 301 -53.80 168.02 -8.76
N ILE A 302 -54.33 168.65 -7.70
CA ILE A 302 -54.50 168.03 -6.37
C ILE A 302 -55.28 166.72 -6.36
N VAL A 303 -56.20 166.55 -7.31
CA VAL A 303 -57.02 165.33 -7.45
C VAL A 303 -56.16 164.14 -7.87
N VAL A 304 -55.17 164.37 -8.74
CA VAL A 304 -54.23 163.34 -9.20
C VAL A 304 -53.25 162.98 -8.09
N VAL A 305 -52.78 163.98 -7.34
CA VAL A 305 -51.90 163.76 -6.18
C VAL A 305 -52.60 162.96 -5.09
N LYS A 306 -53.86 163.28 -4.76
CA LYS A 306 -54.66 162.47 -3.81
C LYS A 306 -54.87 161.04 -4.27
N ARG A 307 -55.14 160.83 -5.56
CA ARG A 307 -55.27 159.47 -6.12
C ARG A 307 -53.95 158.70 -6.05
N ASN A 308 -52.83 159.35 -6.37
CA ASN A 308 -51.51 158.75 -6.30
C ASN A 308 -51.13 158.39 -4.86
N VAL A 309 -51.47 159.23 -3.88
CA VAL A 309 -51.27 158.93 -2.46
C VAL A 309 -52.16 157.77 -2.01
N GLN A 310 -53.44 157.72 -2.42
CA GLN A 310 -54.32 156.59 -2.12
C GLN A 310 -53.86 155.28 -2.76
N ASP A 311 -53.33 155.32 -3.98
CA ASP A 311 -52.78 154.14 -4.65
C ASP A 311 -51.52 153.64 -3.91
N LEU A 312 -50.71 154.55 -3.35
CA LEU A 312 -49.52 154.23 -2.55
C LEU A 312 -49.85 153.76 -1.12
N GLU A 313 -50.93 154.27 -0.51
CA GLU A 313 -51.49 153.73 0.74
C GLU A 313 -52.12 152.35 0.53
N SER A 314 -52.82 152.12 -0.59
CA SER A 314 -53.41 150.82 -0.94
C SER A 314 -52.34 149.76 -1.23
N ALA A 315 -51.17 150.18 -1.70
CA ALA A 315 -49.99 149.33 -1.82
C ALA A 315 -49.27 149.09 -0.48
N GLY A 316 -49.69 149.77 0.60
CA GLY A 316 -49.16 149.62 1.96
C GLY A 316 -47.78 150.25 2.18
N LEU A 317 -47.40 151.22 1.33
CA LEU A 317 -46.05 151.83 1.32
C LEU A 317 -46.00 153.22 1.96
N LEU A 318 -47.13 153.91 1.98
CA LEU A 318 -47.31 155.19 2.68
C LEU A 318 -48.40 155.05 3.74
N GLU A 319 -48.31 155.82 4.82
CA GLU A 319 -49.37 155.99 5.82
C GLU A 319 -49.59 157.49 6.07
N THR A 320 -50.85 157.95 6.06
CA THR A 320 -51.20 159.31 6.47
C THR A 320 -51.34 159.37 7.99
N ASN A 321 -50.46 160.12 8.65
CA ASN A 321 -50.46 160.29 10.11
C ASN A 321 -51.62 161.19 10.56
N GLU A 322 -52.06 161.09 11.83
CA GLU A 322 -53.26 161.77 12.39
C GLU A 322 -53.26 163.32 12.24
N GLN A 323 -52.13 163.92 11.86
CA GLN A 323 -51.95 165.35 11.61
C GLN A 323 -52.14 165.75 10.12
N GLY A 324 -52.59 164.84 9.26
CA GLY A 324 -52.84 165.11 7.83
C GLY A 324 -51.59 165.18 6.95
N LYS A 325 -50.47 164.58 7.39
CA LYS A 325 -49.19 164.49 6.67
C LYS A 325 -48.91 163.04 6.26
N ILE A 326 -48.34 162.84 5.07
CA ILE A 326 -48.06 161.52 4.48
C ILE A 326 -46.61 161.12 4.77
N VAL A 327 -46.39 159.90 5.27
CA VAL A 327 -45.08 159.36 5.72
C VAL A 327 -44.85 157.96 5.12
N VAL A 328 -43.60 157.59 4.83
CA VAL A 328 -43.23 156.23 4.39
C VAL A 328 -43.22 155.25 5.56
N LYS A 329 -43.78 154.05 5.35
CA LYS A 329 -43.76 152.97 6.35
C LYS A 329 -42.39 152.28 6.39
N GLN A 330 -41.57 152.57 7.39
CA GLN A 330 -40.26 151.92 7.55
C GLN A 330 -40.41 150.43 7.90
N LEU A 331 -39.62 149.58 7.23
CA LEU A 331 -39.53 148.15 7.52
C LEU A 331 -38.65 147.91 8.73
N GLY A 332 -39.23 147.26 9.74
CA GLY A 332 -38.51 146.75 10.89
C GLY A 332 -37.52 145.66 10.49
N GLU A 333 -36.32 145.79 11.06
CA GLU A 333 -35.26 144.79 11.10
C GLU A 333 -35.77 143.50 11.77
N ASN A 334 -35.42 142.35 11.18
CA ASN A 334 -35.13 141.11 11.88
C ASN A 334 -33.96 140.42 11.19
#